data_AF-A0AAE4MIK6-F1
#
_entry.id   AF-A0AAE4MIK6-F1
#
_cell.length_a   1.000
_cell.length_b   1.000
_cell.length_c   1.000
_cell.angle_alpha   90.00
_cell.angle_beta   90.00
_cell.angle_gamma   90.00
#
_symmetry.space_group_name_H-M   'P 1'
#
loop_
_entity.id
_entity.type
_entity.pdbx_description
1 polymer ?
#
loop_
_entity_poly.entity_id
_entity_poly.type
_entity_poly.pdbx_seq_one_letter_code
_entity_poly.pdbx_strand_id
1 'polypeptide(L)'
;MDYSGIPIYLILGFIILLAIILLLAAFFMRKMAKKQNELTFYEQDAGNKEYDLDLLLRDQAERLSYLAVLLQKYDADGKLRQTVADAQNEERSVAECYKSIQSAGRIMNDMIAKNPQIIENPMYAELMNEIEINARKIHEFKEKYNTAAAKYNKMIKAPTNADIADKWDFEEKEILGASPEMNQ
;
A
#
# COMPACT_ATOMS: atom_id res chain seq x y z
N MET A 1 14.69 -13.94 -69.25
CA MET A 1 14.08 -13.21 -68.12
C MET A 1 15.13 -12.24 -67.63
N ASP A 2 15.15 -11.04 -68.21
CA ASP A 2 16.04 -9.98 -67.74
C ASP A 2 15.46 -9.42 -66.45
N TYR A 3 16.06 -9.81 -65.32
CA TYR A 3 15.99 -8.99 -64.12
C TYR A 3 16.95 -7.81 -64.31
N SER A 4 16.65 -6.95 -65.28
CA SER A 4 17.29 -5.63 -65.37
C SER A 4 16.97 -4.93 -64.07
N GLY A 5 18.04 -4.72 -63.30
CA GLY A 5 18.07 -4.49 -61.86
C GLY A 5 16.96 -3.59 -61.33
N ILE A 6 16.44 -3.98 -60.16
CA ILE A 6 15.69 -3.06 -59.29
C ILE A 6 16.47 -1.74 -59.28
N PRO A 7 15.86 -0.63 -59.72
CA PRO A 7 16.56 0.63 -59.80
C PRO A 7 17.18 0.97 -58.45
N ILE A 8 18.46 1.35 -58.44
CA ILE A 8 19.23 1.61 -57.21
C ILE A 8 18.51 2.64 -56.32
N TYR A 9 17.77 3.59 -56.90
CA TYR A 9 16.96 4.56 -56.17
C TYR A 9 15.76 3.95 -55.41
N LEU A 10 15.17 2.85 -55.88
CA LEU A 10 14.12 2.12 -55.14
C LEU A 10 14.71 1.36 -53.95
N ILE A 11 15.91 0.78 -54.10
CA ILE A 11 16.63 0.12 -53.00
C ILE A 11 17.03 1.15 -51.93
N LEU A 12 17.61 2.27 -52.35
CA LEU A 12 17.98 3.38 -51.45
C LEU A 12 16.75 3.98 -50.76
N GLY A 13 15.64 4.18 -51.50
CA GLY A 13 14.39 4.67 -50.94
C GLY A 13 13.81 3.73 -49.87
N PHE A 14 13.86 2.41 -50.10
CA PHE A 14 13.43 1.42 -49.12
C PHE A 14 14.31 1.41 -47.85
N ILE A 15 15.63 1.53 -47.99
CA ILE A 15 16.56 1.59 -46.85
C ILE A 15 16.29 2.84 -46.00
N ILE A 16 16.07 4.00 -46.63
CA ILE A 16 15.73 5.24 -45.93
C ILE A 16 14.39 5.10 -45.19
N LEU A 17 13.37 4.54 -45.85
CA LEU A 17 12.07 4.29 -45.23
C LEU A 17 12.20 3.37 -44.00
N LEU A 18 12.97 2.29 -44.13
CA LEU A 18 13.21 1.35 -43.03
C LEU A 18 13.96 2.01 -41.86
N ALA A 19 14.96 2.86 -42.16
CA ALA A 19 15.67 3.63 -41.15
C ALA A 19 14.74 4.60 -40.39
N ILE A 20 13.81 5.25 -41.08
CA ILE A 20 12.80 6.13 -40.46
C ILE A 20 11.88 5.32 -39.53
N ILE A 21 11.40 4.15 -39.98
CA ILE A 21 10.56 3.27 -39.16
C ILE A 21 11.30 2.82 -37.89
N LEU A 22 12.57 2.42 -38.02
CA LEU A 22 13.40 2.01 -36.87
C LEU A 22 13.64 3.17 -35.90
N LEU A 23 13.87 4.38 -36.39
CA LEU A 23 14.03 5.58 -35.55
C LEU A 23 12.74 5.91 -34.79
N LEU A 24 11.59 5.82 -35.46
CA LEU A 24 10.29 5.99 -34.80
C LEU A 24 10.06 4.92 -33.73
N ALA A 25 10.32 3.65 -34.04
CA ALA A 25 10.20 2.55 -33.08
C ALA A 25 11.12 2.77 -31.85
N ALA A 26 12.37 3.17 -32.06
CA ALA A 26 13.30 3.47 -30.97
C ALA A 26 12.83 4.66 -30.11
N PHE A 27 12.25 5.69 -30.73
CA PHE A 27 11.67 6.84 -30.01
C PHE A 27 10.48 6.42 -29.14
N PHE A 28 9.56 5.63 -29.70
CA PHE A 28 8.41 5.11 -28.94
C PHE A 28 8.84 4.19 -27.80
N MET A 29 9.79 3.28 -28.04
CA MET A 29 10.33 2.39 -26.99
C MET A 29 10.96 3.19 -25.84
N ARG A 30 11.77 4.21 -26.13
CA ARG A 30 12.34 5.08 -25.08
C ARG A 30 11.27 5.81 -24.28
N LYS A 31 10.22 6.28 -24.93
CA LYS A 31 9.11 6.98 -24.27
C LYS A 31 8.33 6.04 -23.34
N MET A 32 8.07 4.80 -23.76
CA MET A 32 7.42 3.79 -22.93
C MET A 32 8.29 3.41 -21.72
N ALA A 33 9.58 3.15 -21.93
CA ALA A 33 10.50 2.80 -20.85
C ALA A 33 10.59 3.90 -19.77
N LYS A 34 10.58 5.18 -20.18
CA LYS A 34 10.57 6.30 -19.23
C LYS A 34 9.33 6.28 -18.34
N LYS A 35 8.15 6.04 -18.92
CA LYS A 35 6.88 5.98 -18.17
C LYS A 35 6.82 4.76 -17.26
N GLN A 36 7.32 3.62 -17.71
CA GLN A 36 7.45 2.42 -16.87
C GLN A 36 8.26 2.72 -15.61
N ASN A 37 9.46 3.28 -15.77
CA ASN A 37 10.34 3.61 -14.66
C ASN A 37 9.69 4.60 -13.68
N GLU A 38 8.91 5.54 -14.19
CA GLU A 38 8.18 6.48 -13.35
C GLU A 38 7.08 5.80 -12.54
N LEU A 39 6.28 4.91 -13.14
CA LEU A 39 5.26 4.14 -12.43
C LEU A 39 5.88 3.20 -11.38
N THR A 40 6.92 2.47 -11.75
CA THR A 40 7.68 1.61 -10.82
C THR A 40 8.26 2.41 -9.65
N PHE A 41 8.76 3.62 -9.89
CA PHE A 41 9.25 4.47 -8.80
C PHE A 41 8.13 4.81 -7.80
N TYR A 42 6.94 5.19 -8.29
CA TYR A 42 5.81 5.51 -7.41
C TYR A 42 5.23 4.29 -6.70
N GLU A 43 5.19 3.14 -7.37
CA GLU A 43 4.81 1.87 -6.77
C GLU A 43 5.76 1.49 -5.63
N GLN A 44 7.08 1.57 -5.87
CA GLN A 44 8.11 1.32 -4.85
C GLN A 44 8.03 2.32 -3.70
N ASP A 45 7.79 3.59 -3.98
CA ASP A 45 7.65 4.64 -2.96
C ASP A 45 6.44 4.40 -2.05
N ALA A 46 5.32 3.94 -2.60
CA ALA A 46 4.14 3.53 -1.84
C ALA A 46 4.39 2.23 -1.07
N GLY A 47 5.01 1.22 -1.70
CA GLY A 47 5.35 -0.07 -1.08
C GLY A 47 6.33 0.05 0.08
N ASN A 48 7.34 0.93 -0.01
CA ASN A 48 8.27 1.19 1.10
C ASN A 48 7.54 1.79 2.31
N LYS A 49 6.62 2.74 2.08
CA LYS A 49 5.81 3.33 3.16
C LYS A 49 4.81 2.35 3.74
N GLU A 50 4.26 1.47 2.90
CA GLU A 50 3.40 0.36 3.31
C GLU A 50 4.15 -0.58 4.25
N TYR A 51 5.38 -0.95 3.89
CA TYR A 51 6.25 -1.78 4.71
C TYR A 51 6.60 -1.12 6.06
N ASP A 52 7.01 0.16 6.05
CA ASP A 52 7.29 0.89 7.29
C ASP A 52 6.06 0.96 8.20
N LEU A 53 4.88 1.13 7.60
CA LEU A 53 3.62 1.13 8.33
C LEU A 53 3.28 -0.26 8.88
N ASP A 54 3.46 -1.32 8.09
CA ASP A 54 3.21 -2.70 8.52
C ASP A 54 4.01 -3.02 9.79
N LEU A 55 5.31 -2.71 9.81
CA LEU A 55 6.15 -2.91 11.00
C LEU A 55 5.58 -2.24 12.26
N LEU A 56 5.08 -1.01 12.12
CA LEU A 56 4.46 -0.28 13.25
C LEU A 56 3.15 -0.92 13.69
N LEU A 57 2.34 -1.42 12.74
CA LEU A 57 1.11 -2.14 13.04
C LEU A 57 1.39 -3.47 13.75
N ARG A 58 2.42 -4.21 13.33
CA ARG A 58 2.85 -5.45 14.00
C ARG A 58 3.31 -5.17 15.43
N ASP A 59 4.13 -4.14 15.65
CA ASP A 59 4.53 -3.71 17.00
C ASP A 59 3.31 -3.31 17.84
N GLN A 60 2.34 -2.61 17.25
CA GLN A 60 1.09 -2.28 17.95
C GLN A 60 0.28 -3.51 18.33
N ALA A 61 0.16 -4.48 17.42
CA ALA A 61 -0.56 -5.72 17.67
C ALA A 61 0.11 -6.52 18.79
N GLU A 62 1.43 -6.53 18.87
CA GLU A 62 2.18 -7.15 19.97
C GLU A 62 1.89 -6.45 21.30
N ARG A 63 1.96 -5.11 21.37
CA ARG A 63 1.62 -4.35 22.58
C ARG A 63 0.18 -4.60 23.04
N LEU A 64 -0.75 -4.65 22.08
CA LEU A 64 -2.15 -4.98 22.35
C LEU A 64 -2.32 -6.41 22.86
N SER A 65 -1.42 -7.34 22.50
CA SER A 65 -1.46 -8.72 22.99
C SER A 65 -1.09 -8.80 24.48
N TYR A 66 -0.06 -8.07 24.91
CA TYR A 66 0.27 -7.94 26.33
C TYR A 66 -0.89 -7.33 27.12
N LEU A 67 -1.53 -6.30 26.55
CA LEU A 67 -2.70 -5.69 27.16
C LEU A 67 -3.90 -6.66 27.20
N ALA A 68 -4.12 -7.44 26.14
CA ALA A 68 -5.19 -8.45 26.10
C ALA A 68 -5.01 -9.55 27.16
N VAL A 69 -3.77 -9.93 27.47
CA VAL A 69 -3.45 -10.84 28.58
C VAL A 69 -3.79 -10.21 29.92
N LEU A 70 -3.40 -8.95 30.15
CA LEU A 70 -3.75 -8.21 31.37
C LEU A 70 -5.27 -8.10 31.57
N LEU A 71 -5.99 -7.91 30.47
CA LEU A 71 -7.44 -7.74 30.45
C LEU A 71 -8.22 -9.05 30.31
N GLN A 72 -7.56 -10.21 30.28
CA GLN A 72 -8.18 -11.51 30.01
C GLN A 72 -9.41 -11.79 30.89
N LYS A 73 -9.35 -11.42 32.18
CA LYS A 73 -10.44 -11.62 33.14
C LYS A 73 -11.69 -10.78 32.86
N TYR A 74 -11.55 -9.71 32.07
CA TYR A 74 -12.65 -8.84 31.65
C TYR A 74 -13.14 -9.15 30.23
N ASP A 75 -12.34 -9.90 29.45
CA ASP A 75 -12.65 -10.34 28.08
C ASP A 75 -13.27 -11.75 28.08
N ALA A 76 -14.48 -11.85 28.67
CA ALA A 76 -15.20 -13.11 28.83
C ALA A 76 -15.53 -13.78 27.48
N ASP A 77 -15.88 -12.98 26.47
CA ASP A 77 -16.20 -13.47 25.12
C ASP A 77 -14.94 -13.74 24.28
N GLY A 78 -13.75 -13.39 24.77
CA GLY A 78 -12.48 -13.55 24.03
C GLY A 78 -12.36 -12.64 22.80
N LYS A 79 -13.21 -11.63 22.66
CA LYS A 79 -13.28 -10.76 21.46
C LYS A 79 -12.01 -9.94 21.31
N LEU A 80 -11.47 -9.42 22.41
CA LEU A 80 -10.24 -8.65 22.37
C LEU A 80 -9.08 -9.55 21.93
N ARG A 81 -8.93 -10.72 22.56
CA ARG A 81 -7.87 -11.68 22.21
C ARG A 81 -7.95 -12.13 20.75
N GLN A 82 -9.15 -12.45 20.26
CA GLN A 82 -9.32 -12.85 18.86
C GLN A 82 -8.97 -11.71 17.90
N THR A 83 -9.42 -10.49 18.19
CA THR A 83 -9.14 -9.32 17.34
C THR A 83 -7.65 -8.98 17.30
N VAL A 84 -6.94 -9.17 18.41
CA VAL A 84 -5.49 -8.98 18.45
C VAL A 84 -4.77 -10.11 17.70
N ALA A 85 -5.18 -11.37 17.87
CA ALA A 85 -4.63 -12.49 17.11
C ALA A 85 -4.81 -12.29 15.60
N ASP A 86 -5.98 -11.78 15.19
CA ASP A 86 -6.27 -11.39 13.82
C ASP A 86 -5.34 -10.27 13.33
N ALA A 87 -5.00 -9.28 14.17
CA ALA A 87 -4.04 -8.24 13.82
C ALA A 87 -2.59 -8.77 13.69
N GLN A 88 -2.24 -9.80 14.46
CA GLN A 88 -0.92 -10.43 14.42
C GLN A 88 -0.75 -11.39 13.24
N ASN A 89 -1.83 -11.83 12.59
CA ASN A 89 -1.75 -12.75 11.46
C ASN A 89 -0.97 -12.14 10.30
N GLU A 90 0.22 -12.70 10.01
CA GLU A 90 1.14 -12.25 8.97
C GLU A 90 0.58 -12.36 7.55
N GLU A 91 -0.40 -13.26 7.33
CA GLU A 91 -1.04 -13.43 6.02
C GLU A 91 -2.02 -12.30 5.67
N ARG A 92 -2.39 -11.46 6.64
CA ARG A 92 -3.30 -10.34 6.42
C ARG A 92 -2.59 -9.13 5.82
N SER A 93 -3.33 -8.43 4.97
CA SER A 93 -2.91 -7.15 4.42
C SER A 93 -2.76 -6.08 5.51
N VAL A 94 -1.97 -5.04 5.22
CA VAL A 94 -1.81 -3.85 6.08
C VAL A 94 -3.16 -3.23 6.43
N ALA A 95 -4.09 -3.20 5.48
CA ALA A 95 -5.41 -2.62 5.69
C ALA A 95 -6.28 -3.45 6.66
N GLU A 96 -6.24 -4.77 6.56
CA GLU A 96 -6.93 -5.65 7.49
C GLU A 96 -6.30 -5.59 8.89
N CYS A 97 -4.97 -5.58 8.98
CA CYS A 97 -4.25 -5.40 10.25
C CYS A 97 -4.65 -4.07 10.92
N TYR A 98 -4.66 -2.97 10.16
CA TYR A 98 -5.09 -1.66 10.65
C TYR A 98 -6.54 -1.66 11.16
N LYS A 99 -7.46 -2.29 10.41
CA LYS A 99 -8.87 -2.45 10.83
C LYS A 99 -8.98 -3.25 12.14
N SER A 100 -8.23 -4.33 12.28
CA SER A 100 -8.18 -5.14 13.51
C SER A 100 -7.67 -4.33 14.70
N ILE A 101 -6.59 -3.56 14.54
CA ILE A 101 -6.05 -2.68 15.60
C ILE A 101 -7.08 -1.64 16.05
N GLN A 102 -7.79 -1.00 15.11
CA GLN A 102 -8.88 -0.07 15.45
C GLN A 102 -10.05 -0.77 16.17
N SER A 103 -10.38 -1.99 15.77
CA SER A 103 -11.39 -2.79 16.43
C SER A 103 -10.99 -3.15 17.86
N ALA A 104 -9.75 -3.58 18.08
CA ALA A 104 -9.19 -3.86 19.41
C ALA A 104 -9.27 -2.61 20.31
N GLY A 105 -8.90 -1.43 19.79
CA GLY A 105 -9.05 -0.14 20.49
C GLY A 105 -10.47 0.12 20.99
N ARG A 106 -11.48 -0.12 20.13
CA ARG A 106 -12.90 0.05 20.51
C ARG A 106 -13.34 -0.94 21.57
N ILE A 107 -12.97 -2.22 21.42
CA ILE A 107 -13.29 -3.26 22.41
C ILE A 107 -12.68 -2.91 23.77
N MET A 108 -11.43 -2.45 23.80
CA MET A 108 -10.79 -2.02 25.05
C MET A 108 -11.51 -0.84 25.70
N ASN A 109 -11.88 0.19 24.92
CA ASN A 109 -12.64 1.33 25.44
C ASN A 109 -13.97 0.89 26.08
N ASP A 110 -14.69 -0.04 25.44
CA ASP A 110 -15.92 -0.61 25.98
C ASP A 110 -15.67 -1.40 27.28
N MET A 111 -14.56 -2.14 27.36
CA MET A 111 -14.18 -2.88 28.56
C MET A 111 -13.86 -1.95 29.74
N ILE A 112 -13.16 -0.84 29.47
CA ILE A 112 -12.81 0.18 30.47
C ILE A 112 -14.06 0.90 30.95
N ALA A 113 -14.98 1.25 30.05
CA ALA A 113 -16.24 1.88 30.41
C ALA A 113 -17.07 1.01 31.37
N LYS A 114 -17.02 -0.32 31.20
CA LYS A 114 -17.70 -1.29 32.07
C LYS A 114 -16.92 -1.62 33.35
N ASN A 115 -15.60 -1.46 33.33
CA ASN A 115 -14.70 -1.82 34.43
C ASN A 115 -13.67 -0.71 34.67
N PRO A 116 -14.08 0.44 35.24
CA PRO A 116 -13.18 1.59 35.43
C PRO A 116 -11.92 1.26 36.23
N GLN A 117 -11.98 0.28 37.15
CA GLN A 117 -10.84 -0.19 37.95
C GLN A 117 -9.67 -0.74 37.12
N ILE A 118 -9.86 -0.99 35.81
CA ILE A 118 -8.76 -1.32 34.89
C ILE A 118 -7.69 -0.22 34.89
N ILE A 119 -8.12 1.05 34.92
CA ILE A 119 -7.19 2.20 34.82
C ILE A 119 -6.34 2.38 36.07
N GLU A 120 -6.76 1.80 37.20
CA GLU A 120 -6.03 1.83 38.46
C GLU A 120 -4.84 0.85 38.47
N ASN A 121 -4.77 -0.05 37.48
CA ASN A 121 -3.65 -0.98 37.35
C ASN A 121 -2.41 -0.24 36.79
N PRO A 122 -1.29 -0.20 37.52
CA PRO A 122 -0.09 0.51 37.06
C PRO A 122 0.48 -0.07 35.75
N MET A 123 0.37 -1.38 35.55
CA MET A 123 0.82 -2.04 34.32
C MET A 123 -0.06 -1.70 33.11
N TYR A 124 -1.34 -1.39 33.35
CA TYR A 124 -2.22 -0.89 32.29
C TYR A 124 -1.78 0.50 31.83
N ALA A 125 -1.46 1.40 32.76
CA ALA A 125 -1.03 2.77 32.44
C ALA A 125 0.28 2.79 31.63
N GLU A 126 1.25 1.94 31.99
CA GLU A 126 2.52 1.80 31.26
C GLU A 126 2.30 1.31 29.83
N LEU A 127 1.57 0.20 29.65
CA LEU A 127 1.27 -0.36 28.32
C LEU A 127 0.47 0.62 27.46
N MET A 128 -0.51 1.31 28.04
CA MET A 128 -1.31 2.29 27.29
C MET A 128 -0.47 3.47 26.81
N ASN A 129 0.48 3.95 27.61
CA ASN A 129 1.37 5.02 27.19
C ASN A 129 2.19 4.60 25.96
N GLU A 130 2.73 3.37 25.95
CA GLU A 130 3.46 2.84 24.79
C GLU A 130 2.55 2.68 23.55
N ILE A 131 1.35 2.14 23.74
CA ILE A 131 0.32 1.97 22.72
C ILE A 131 -0.05 3.33 22.11
N GLU A 132 -0.18 4.38 22.92
CA GLU A 132 -0.48 5.73 22.44
C GLU A 132 0.68 6.37 21.68
N ILE A 133 1.92 6.18 22.16
CA ILE A 133 3.13 6.64 21.46
C ILE A 133 3.17 6.01 20.07
N ASN A 134 2.96 4.70 19.98
CA ASN A 134 3.02 3.99 18.72
C ASN A 134 1.79 4.28 17.82
N ALA A 135 0.60 4.47 18.39
CA ALA A 135 -0.58 4.92 17.66
C ALA A 135 -0.39 6.28 16.97
N ARG A 136 0.33 7.22 17.62
CA ARG A 136 0.71 8.50 16.99
C ARG A 136 1.63 8.31 15.79
N LYS A 137 2.63 7.42 15.89
CA LYS A 137 3.50 7.07 14.76
C LYS A 137 2.73 6.43 13.62
N ILE A 138 1.84 5.48 13.94
CA ILE A 138 0.97 4.83 12.96
C ILE A 138 0.12 5.85 12.22
N HIS A 139 -0.43 6.85 12.92
CA HIS A 139 -1.20 7.92 12.29
C HIS A 139 -0.36 8.70 11.27
N GLU A 140 0.84 9.12 11.65
CA GLU A 140 1.76 9.84 10.75
C GLU A 140 2.17 8.99 9.54
N PHE A 141 2.53 7.73 9.75
CA PHE A 141 2.96 6.82 8.67
C PHE A 141 1.80 6.42 7.77
N LYS A 142 0.59 6.28 8.30
CA LYS A 142 -0.64 6.11 7.52
C LYS A 142 -0.86 7.28 6.58
N GLU A 143 -0.73 8.52 7.05
CA GLU A 143 -0.90 9.69 6.17
C GLU A 143 0.14 9.73 5.05
N LYS A 144 1.40 9.39 5.37
CA LYS A 144 2.49 9.26 4.39
C LYS A 144 2.17 8.17 3.35
N TYR A 145 1.75 6.98 3.80
CA TYR A 145 1.34 5.89 2.92
C TYR A 145 0.16 6.29 2.04
N ASN A 146 -0.94 6.77 2.63
CA ASN A 146 -2.15 7.17 1.90
C ASN A 146 -1.84 8.24 0.84
N THR A 147 -0.96 9.19 1.15
CA THR A 147 -0.52 10.22 0.19
C THR A 147 0.23 9.61 -0.99
N ALA A 148 1.16 8.68 -0.73
CA ALA A 148 1.92 8.00 -1.77
C ALA A 148 1.03 7.08 -2.61
N ALA A 149 0.18 6.28 -1.96
CA ALA A 149 -0.80 5.40 -2.61
C ALA A 149 -1.78 6.18 -3.48
N ALA A 150 -2.35 7.30 -2.99
CA ALA A 150 -3.25 8.14 -3.79
C ALA A 150 -2.54 8.75 -5.00
N LYS A 151 -1.29 9.20 -4.83
CA LYS A 151 -0.48 9.72 -5.93
C LYS A 151 -0.20 8.64 -6.99
N TYR A 152 0.17 7.45 -6.55
CA TYR A 152 0.40 6.30 -7.42
C TYR A 152 -0.87 5.87 -8.15
N ASN A 153 -2.00 5.71 -7.45
CA ASN A 153 -3.30 5.38 -8.03
C ASN A 153 -3.74 6.40 -9.09
N LYS A 154 -3.52 7.70 -8.83
CA LYS A 154 -3.77 8.76 -9.82
C LYS A 154 -2.88 8.64 -11.05
N MET A 155 -1.62 8.21 -10.88
CA MET A 155 -0.66 8.06 -11.98
C MET A 155 -0.99 6.87 -12.89
N ILE A 156 -1.42 5.74 -12.33
CA ILE A 156 -1.80 4.56 -13.13
C ILE A 156 -3.15 4.76 -13.85
N LYS A 157 -4.07 5.53 -13.26
CA LYS A 157 -5.36 5.90 -13.89
C LYS A 157 -5.25 7.01 -14.95
N ALA A 158 -4.16 7.77 -14.98
CA ALA A 158 -4.02 8.86 -15.93
C ALA A 158 -4.09 8.30 -17.37
N PRO A 159 -4.88 8.91 -18.30
CA PRO A 159 -5.03 8.40 -19.67
C PRO A 159 -3.71 8.24 -20.42
N THR A 160 -2.69 9.03 -20.06
CA THR A 160 -1.36 8.92 -20.65
C THR A 160 -0.62 7.65 -20.22
N ASN A 161 -1.04 7.00 -19.14
CA ASN A 161 -0.36 5.90 -18.49
C ASN A 161 -1.25 4.65 -18.38
N ALA A 162 -2.56 4.75 -18.59
CA ALA A 162 -3.50 3.63 -18.44
C ALA A 162 -3.12 2.40 -19.29
N ASP A 163 -2.83 2.58 -20.58
CA ASP A 163 -2.41 1.48 -21.47
C ASP A 163 -1.11 0.81 -21.00
N ILE A 164 -0.25 1.58 -20.34
CA ILE A 164 1.03 1.13 -19.81
C ILE A 164 0.84 0.40 -18.49
N ALA A 165 -0.05 0.92 -17.63
CA ALA A 165 -0.41 0.33 -16.36
C ALA A 165 -1.06 -1.04 -16.57
N ASP A 166 -2.03 -1.13 -17.48
CA ASP A 166 -2.73 -2.36 -17.86
C ASP A 166 -1.78 -3.40 -18.44
N LYS A 167 -0.89 -2.99 -19.35
CA LYS A 167 0.07 -3.89 -20.01
C LYS A 167 1.10 -4.52 -19.05
N TRP A 168 1.39 -3.86 -17.94
CA TRP A 168 2.40 -4.29 -16.97
C TRP A 168 1.83 -4.60 -15.59
N ASP A 169 0.52 -4.84 -15.51
CA ASP A 169 -0.19 -5.29 -14.31
C ASP A 169 0.04 -4.36 -13.08
N PHE A 170 0.10 -3.04 -13.30
CA PHE A 170 0.16 -2.08 -12.21
C PHE A 170 -1.22 -1.92 -11.56
N GLU A 171 -1.35 -2.46 -10.35
CA GLU A 171 -2.61 -2.46 -9.60
C GLU A 171 -2.70 -1.28 -8.62
N GLU A 172 -3.93 -0.84 -8.31
CA GLU A 172 -4.19 0.19 -7.29
C GLU A 172 -3.81 -0.28 -5.88
N LYS A 173 -3.31 0.65 -5.07
CA LYS A 173 -3.08 0.45 -3.63
C LYS A 173 -4.33 0.83 -2.82
N GLU A 174 -4.67 0.05 -1.80
CA GLU A 174 -5.80 0.35 -0.90
C GLU A 174 -5.50 1.59 -0.04
N ILE A 175 -6.41 2.57 0.01
CA ILE A 175 -6.27 3.73 0.90
C ILE A 175 -6.82 3.38 2.28
N LEU A 176 -5.98 3.52 3.32
CA LEU A 176 -6.35 3.13 4.68
C LEU A 176 -7.33 4.11 5.31
N GLY A 177 -8.46 3.57 5.78
CA GLY A 177 -9.49 4.35 6.48
C GLY A 177 -10.26 5.32 5.59
N ALA A 178 -10.21 5.14 4.27
CA ALA A 178 -11.10 5.84 3.36
C ALA A 178 -12.51 5.25 3.45
N SER A 179 -13.52 6.13 3.56
CA SER A 179 -14.87 5.80 3.13
C SER A 179 -14.85 5.55 1.61
N PRO A 180 -15.66 4.62 1.05
CA PRO A 180 -15.65 4.26 -0.38
C PRO A 180 -15.70 5.44 -1.37
N GLU A 181 -16.07 6.63 -0.93
CA GLU A 181 -16.17 7.85 -1.73
C GLU A 181 -14.83 8.49 -2.13
N MET A 182 -13.71 8.17 -1.46
CA MET A 182 -12.39 8.76 -1.82
C MET A 182 -11.62 7.99 -2.90
N ASN A 183 -12.18 6.89 -3.42
CA ASN A 183 -11.61 6.11 -4.51
C ASN A 183 -12.17 6.50 -5.91
N GLN A 184 -13.00 7.55 -5.98
CA GLN A 184 -13.59 8.08 -7.21
C GLN A 184 -12.81 9.29 -7.75
#